data_AF-A0A364K5Y1-F1
#
_entry.id   AF-A0A364K5Y1-F1
#
_cell.length_a   1.000
_cell.length_b   1.000
_cell.length_c   1.000
_cell.angle_alpha   90.00
_cell.angle_beta   90.00
_cell.angle_gamma   90.00
#
_symmetry.space_group_name_H-M   'P 1'
#
loop_
_entity.id
_entity.type
_entity.pdbx_description
1 polymer ?
#
loop_
_entity_poly.entity_id
_entity_poly.type
_entity_poly.pdbx_seq_one_letter_code
_entity_poly.pdbx_strand_id
1 'polypeptide(L)'
;MDLRPEEAFLLGYKPTCSCQKGNPRLKPYFDRLIEGGYPKCLLNDLGTYMFFRTEEEKENFIHDMKDIKPLSVEYVYKLGTVLGIPLKSVEFFARNWEEDKEERIGVNCSGIVFATHVDILIEEVEYLWNKYRNTRAEEYPTIVEIGNNEYRYVINYGDVSKLYSVAQDVSKIMSGKVTA
;
A
#
# COMPACT_ATOMS: atom_id res chain seq x y z
N MET A 1 14.82 1.97 -7.74
CA MET A 1 13.70 2.73 -8.32
C MET A 1 12.46 2.31 -7.58
N ASP A 2 11.66 3.25 -7.09
CA ASP A 2 10.46 2.92 -6.32
C ASP A 2 9.35 2.54 -7.30
N LEU A 3 8.80 1.34 -7.11
CA LEU A 3 7.73 0.87 -7.95
C LEU A 3 6.41 1.51 -7.53
N ARG A 4 5.67 2.06 -8.49
CA ARG A 4 4.36 2.65 -8.21
C ARG A 4 3.26 1.60 -8.10
N PRO A 5 2.19 1.86 -7.33
CA PRO A 5 1.02 0.98 -7.26
C PRO A 5 0.44 0.59 -8.61
N GLU A 6 0.32 1.55 -9.53
CA GLU A 6 -0.23 1.32 -10.86
C GLU A 6 0.66 0.41 -11.69
N GLU A 7 1.98 0.54 -11.55
CA GLU A 7 2.94 -0.33 -12.22
C GLU A 7 2.88 -1.75 -11.66
N ALA A 8 2.87 -1.91 -10.33
CA ALA A 8 2.73 -3.22 -9.69
C ALA A 8 1.43 -3.94 -10.11
N PHE A 9 0.35 -3.18 -10.32
CA PHE A 9 -0.86 -3.71 -10.93
C PHE A 9 -0.63 -4.09 -12.40
N LEU A 10 -0.06 -3.22 -13.23
CA LEU A 10 0.22 -3.58 -14.63
C LEU A 10 1.20 -4.77 -14.77
N LEU A 11 2.03 -5.04 -13.76
CA LEU A 11 2.94 -6.20 -13.69
C LEU A 11 2.27 -7.52 -13.29
N GLY A 12 1.01 -7.49 -12.86
CA GLY A 12 0.18 -8.69 -12.70
C GLY A 12 0.03 -9.24 -11.27
N TYR A 13 0.84 -8.83 -10.29
CA TYR A 13 0.79 -9.44 -8.95
C TYR A 13 -0.03 -8.63 -7.93
N LYS A 14 -0.13 -7.30 -8.06
CA LYS A 14 -0.98 -6.50 -7.17
C LYS A 14 -2.46 -6.72 -7.51
N PRO A 15 -3.35 -7.03 -6.54
CA PRO A 15 -4.72 -7.45 -6.83
C PRO A 15 -5.57 -6.32 -7.42
N THR A 16 -5.56 -5.13 -6.81
CA THR A 16 -6.31 -3.96 -7.28
C THR A 16 -5.45 -2.71 -7.21
N CYS A 17 -5.86 -1.67 -7.93
CA CYS A 17 -5.17 -0.39 -7.93
C CYS A 17 -6.15 0.78 -7.87
N SER A 18 -5.85 1.78 -7.05
CA SER A 18 -6.48 3.10 -7.18
C SER A 18 -5.63 3.98 -8.10
N CYS A 19 -6.26 4.77 -8.96
CA CYS A 19 -5.56 5.76 -9.80
C CYS A 19 -6.48 6.95 -10.07
N GLN A 20 -5.93 8.17 -9.94
CA GLN A 20 -6.70 9.40 -10.11
C GLN A 20 -6.69 9.89 -11.56
N LYS A 21 -7.88 10.07 -12.13
CA LYS A 21 -8.07 10.69 -13.45
C LYS A 21 -7.71 12.18 -13.37
N GLY A 22 -7.02 12.67 -14.39
CA GLY A 22 -6.68 14.10 -14.52
C GLY A 22 -5.42 14.54 -13.78
N ASN A 23 -4.80 13.67 -12.97
CA ASN A 23 -3.50 13.94 -12.38
C ASN A 23 -2.40 13.74 -13.45
N PRO A 24 -1.63 14.79 -13.84
CA PRO A 24 -0.62 14.67 -14.90
C PRO A 24 0.47 13.64 -14.60
N ARG A 25 0.81 13.44 -13.31
CA ARG A 25 1.81 12.44 -12.89
C ARG A 25 1.31 11.00 -12.97
N LEU A 26 0.00 10.80 -13.00
CA LEU A 26 -0.64 9.49 -13.09
C LEU A 26 -1.22 9.20 -14.48
N LYS A 27 -1.37 10.22 -15.33
CA LYS A 27 -1.96 10.10 -16.66
C LYS A 27 -1.43 8.92 -17.49
N PRO A 28 -0.10 8.69 -17.62
CA PRO A 28 0.40 7.56 -18.41
C PRO A 28 -0.07 6.19 -17.89
N TYR A 29 -0.21 6.04 -16.58
CA TYR A 29 -0.68 4.80 -15.98
C TYR A 29 -2.19 4.66 -16.10
N PHE A 30 -2.93 5.74 -15.86
CA PHE A 30 -4.38 5.78 -16.06
C PHE A 30 -4.75 5.40 -17.49
N ASP A 31 -4.10 5.98 -18.49
CA ASP A 31 -4.34 5.67 -19.90
C ASP A 31 -4.08 4.18 -20.19
N ARG A 32 -2.95 3.64 -19.72
CA ARG A 32 -2.63 2.20 -19.86
C ARG A 32 -3.66 1.28 -19.19
N LEU A 33 -4.19 1.68 -18.03
CA LEU A 33 -5.24 0.93 -17.34
C LEU A 33 -6.56 0.95 -18.12
N ILE A 34 -6.87 2.07 -18.79
CA ILE A 34 -8.06 2.18 -19.65
C ILE A 34 -7.88 1.36 -20.93
N GLU A 35 -6.74 1.52 -21.62
CA GLU A 35 -6.39 0.79 -22.85
C GLU A 35 -6.34 -0.73 -22.61
N GLY A 36 -5.87 -1.15 -21.44
CA GLY A 36 -5.86 -2.56 -21.03
C GLY A 36 -7.25 -3.14 -20.75
N GLY A 37 -8.32 -2.35 -20.78
CA GLY A 37 -9.69 -2.82 -20.59
C GLY A 37 -9.99 -3.32 -19.19
N TYR A 38 -9.23 -2.91 -18.17
CA TYR A 38 -9.44 -3.38 -16.81
C TYR A 38 -10.80 -2.92 -16.24
N PRO A 39 -11.56 -3.84 -15.60
CA PRO A 39 -12.76 -3.50 -14.84
C PRO A 39 -12.48 -2.41 -13.82
N LYS A 40 -13.39 -1.45 -13.68
CA LYS A 40 -13.19 -0.28 -12.80
C LYS A 40 -14.48 0.32 -12.26
N CYS A 41 -14.39 0.99 -11.12
CA CYS A 41 -15.46 1.81 -10.57
C CYS A 41 -14.91 3.14 -10.03
N LEU A 42 -15.77 4.16 -9.96
CA LEU A 42 -15.41 5.44 -9.35
C LEU A 42 -15.42 5.27 -7.82
N LEU A 43 -14.31 5.59 -7.17
CA LEU A 43 -14.14 5.48 -5.72
C LEU A 43 -14.63 6.73 -4.98
N ASN A 44 -14.43 7.91 -5.58
CA ASN A 44 -14.82 9.20 -5.02
C ASN A 44 -15.02 10.27 -6.10
N ASP A 45 -15.65 11.37 -5.70
CA ASP A 45 -15.97 12.49 -6.60
C ASP A 45 -14.73 13.28 -7.06
N LEU A 46 -13.55 13.01 -6.47
CA LEU A 46 -12.27 13.60 -6.88
C LEU A 46 -11.66 12.90 -8.11
N GLY A 47 -12.42 12.01 -8.76
CA GLY A 47 -11.99 11.31 -9.97
C GLY A 47 -11.02 10.17 -9.70
N THR A 48 -11.01 9.61 -8.49
CA THR A 48 -10.22 8.40 -8.20
C THR A 48 -10.98 7.16 -8.64
N TYR A 49 -10.36 6.31 -9.45
CA TYR A 49 -10.93 5.04 -9.89
C TYR A 49 -10.23 3.89 -9.20
N MET A 50 -10.98 2.85 -8.84
CA MET A 50 -10.44 1.54 -8.49
C MET A 50 -10.47 0.66 -9.74
N PHE A 51 -9.38 -0.07 -9.99
CA PHE A 51 -9.20 -1.02 -11.07
C PHE A 51 -9.00 -2.43 -10.51
N PHE A 52 -9.59 -3.41 -11.18
CA PHE A 52 -9.67 -4.82 -10.76
C PHE A 52 -9.16 -5.75 -11.88
N ARG A 53 -8.81 -6.99 -11.55
CA ARG A 53 -8.39 -7.98 -12.55
C ARG A 53 -9.57 -8.58 -13.30
N THR A 54 -10.70 -8.73 -12.62
CA THR A 54 -11.91 -9.33 -13.18
C THR A 54 -13.15 -8.50 -12.87
N GLU A 55 -14.19 -8.68 -13.68
CA GLU A 55 -15.50 -8.06 -13.45
C GLU A 55 -16.12 -8.57 -12.13
N GLU A 56 -15.91 -9.85 -11.81
CA GLU A 56 -16.34 -10.47 -10.55
C GLU A 56 -15.73 -9.77 -9.31
N GLU A 57 -14.42 -9.51 -9.32
CA GLU A 57 -13.76 -8.78 -8.24
C GLU A 57 -14.33 -7.36 -8.05
N LYS A 58 -14.62 -6.68 -9.16
CA LYS A 58 -15.24 -5.35 -9.14
C LYS A 58 -16.66 -5.40 -8.55
N GLU A 59 -17.47 -6.37 -8.99
CA GLU A 59 -18.85 -6.53 -8.53
C GLU A 59 -18.91 -6.89 -7.05
N ASN A 60 -18.04 -7.79 -6.59
CA ASN A 60 -17.90 -8.12 -5.17
C ASN A 60 -17.53 -6.88 -4.34
N PHE A 61 -16.56 -6.09 -4.80
CA PHE A 61 -16.22 -4.83 -4.13
C PHE A 61 -17.39 -3.84 -4.05
N ILE A 62 -18.10 -3.62 -5.17
CA ILE A 62 -19.26 -2.71 -5.18
C ILE A 62 -20.35 -3.20 -4.22
N HIS A 63 -20.60 -4.52 -4.22
CA HIS A 63 -21.57 -5.14 -3.31
C HIS A 63 -21.16 -4.93 -1.85
N ASP A 64 -19.91 -5.22 -1.52
CA ASP A 64 -19.37 -5.12 -0.16
C ASP A 64 -19.34 -3.69 0.39
N MET A 65 -19.34 -2.68 -0.50
CA MET A 65 -19.25 -1.27 -0.15
C MET A 65 -20.59 -0.53 -0.18
N LYS A 66 -21.67 -1.15 -0.68
CA LYS A 66 -22.95 -0.51 -0.99
C LYS A 66 -23.55 0.28 0.18
N ASP A 67 -23.49 -0.28 1.38
CA ASP A 67 -24.12 0.29 2.58
C ASP A 67 -23.08 0.86 3.58
N ILE A 68 -21.82 0.94 3.17
CA ILE A 68 -20.74 1.43 4.02
C ILE A 68 -20.59 2.94 3.86
N LYS A 69 -20.66 3.65 4.99
CA LYS A 69 -20.45 5.10 5.02
C LYS A 69 -19.04 5.44 4.53
N PRO A 70 -18.87 6.30 3.52
CA PRO A 70 -17.56 6.76 3.07
C PRO A 70 -16.72 7.31 4.22
N LEU A 71 -15.42 7.00 4.22
CA LEU A 71 -14.44 7.43 5.23
C LEU A 71 -14.74 6.96 6.67
N SER A 72 -15.63 5.99 6.86
CA SER A 72 -15.74 5.29 8.15
C SER A 72 -14.54 4.34 8.36
N VAL A 73 -14.31 3.92 9.62
CA VAL A 73 -13.31 2.89 9.96
C VAL A 73 -13.52 1.62 9.12
N GLU A 74 -14.77 1.19 8.96
CA GLU A 74 -15.11 0.02 8.13
C GLU A 74 -14.77 0.24 6.65
N TYR A 75 -15.06 1.43 6.11
CA TYR A 75 -14.69 1.80 4.74
C TYR A 75 -13.18 1.68 4.52
N VAL A 76 -12.38 2.24 5.43
CA VAL A 76 -10.91 2.23 5.36
C VAL A 76 -10.38 0.80 5.45
N TYR A 77 -10.96 -0.01 6.35
CA TYR A 77 -10.59 -1.40 6.51
C TYR A 77 -10.85 -2.22 5.24
N LYS A 78 -12.05 -2.13 4.66
CA LYS A 78 -12.40 -2.85 3.42
C LYS A 78 -11.55 -2.39 2.24
N LEU A 79 -11.36 -1.08 2.10
CA LEU A 79 -10.53 -0.52 1.02
C LEU A 79 -9.08 -1.02 1.11
N GLY A 80 -8.46 -0.95 2.30
CA GLY A 80 -7.10 -1.41 2.50
C GLY A 80 -6.93 -2.90 2.19
N THR A 81 -7.90 -3.71 2.61
CA THR A 81 -7.91 -5.16 2.35
C THR A 81 -7.92 -5.46 0.85
N VAL A 82 -8.82 -4.82 0.10
CA VAL A 82 -8.94 -5.02 -1.36
C VAL A 82 -7.70 -4.54 -2.11
N LEU A 83 -7.06 -3.47 -1.64
CA LEU A 83 -5.78 -2.96 -2.18
C LEU A 83 -4.60 -3.93 -1.96
N GLY A 84 -4.80 -5.01 -1.21
CA GLY A 84 -3.79 -6.03 -0.90
C GLY A 84 -2.83 -5.61 0.20
N ILE A 85 -3.22 -4.62 1.03
CA ILE A 85 -2.43 -4.19 2.19
C ILE A 85 -2.47 -5.30 3.25
N PRO A 86 -1.36 -5.55 3.96
CA PRO A 86 -1.33 -6.54 5.02
C PRO A 86 -2.28 -6.22 6.18
N LEU A 87 -2.92 -7.26 6.74
CA LEU A 87 -4.11 -7.11 7.58
C LEU A 87 -3.85 -6.35 8.88
N LYS A 88 -2.71 -6.58 9.55
CA LYS A 88 -2.42 -5.88 10.82
C LYS A 88 -2.17 -4.41 10.58
N SER A 89 -1.62 -4.04 9.43
CA SER A 89 -1.41 -2.66 9.01
C SER A 89 -2.73 -1.98 8.65
N VAL A 90 -3.66 -2.69 8.00
CA VAL A 90 -5.03 -2.20 7.80
C VAL A 90 -5.73 -1.97 9.13
N GLU A 91 -5.66 -2.93 10.07
CA GLU A 91 -6.26 -2.80 11.40
C GLU A 91 -5.64 -1.66 12.20
N PHE A 92 -4.31 -1.55 12.20
CA PHE A 92 -3.60 -0.47 12.85
C PHE A 92 -4.05 0.88 12.31
N PHE A 93 -4.09 1.03 10.99
CA PHE A 93 -4.48 2.29 10.37
C PHE A 93 -5.96 2.62 10.61
N ALA A 94 -6.85 1.64 10.51
CA ALA A 94 -8.28 1.80 10.73
C ALA A 94 -8.59 2.20 12.20
N ARG A 95 -7.92 1.60 13.19
CA ARG A 95 -8.07 1.96 14.62
C ARG A 95 -7.61 3.38 14.92
N ASN A 96 -6.60 3.86 14.20
CA ASN A 96 -6.06 5.21 14.36
C ASN A 96 -6.61 6.19 13.30
N TRP A 97 -7.67 5.82 12.57
CA TRP A 97 -8.18 6.64 11.46
C TRP A 97 -8.64 8.03 11.91
N GLU A 98 -9.24 8.11 13.09
CA GLU A 98 -9.75 9.36 13.68
C GLU A 98 -8.73 10.02 14.64
N GLU A 99 -7.61 9.37 14.92
CA GLU A 99 -6.57 9.85 15.84
C GLU A 99 -5.29 10.23 15.07
N ASP A 100 -4.89 11.49 15.17
CA ASP A 100 -3.64 11.99 14.60
C ASP A 100 -2.45 11.59 15.50
N LYS A 101 -2.08 10.30 15.45
CA LYS A 101 -0.93 9.77 16.18
C LYS A 101 0.32 9.74 15.29
N GLU A 102 1.39 10.31 15.84
CA GLU A 102 2.69 10.60 15.19
C GLU A 102 3.56 9.36 14.89
N GLU A 103 3.14 8.14 15.25
CA GLU A 103 3.95 6.93 15.16
C GLU A 103 3.65 6.08 13.92
N ARG A 104 3.65 6.71 12.73
CA ARG A 104 3.36 6.03 11.46
C ARG A 104 4.60 5.92 10.59
N ILE A 105 4.81 4.73 10.04
CA ILE A 105 5.86 4.45 9.08
C ILE A 105 5.22 4.21 7.72
N GLY A 106 5.70 4.90 6.69
CA GLY A 106 5.33 4.63 5.31
C GLY A 106 6.13 3.43 4.79
N VAL A 107 5.45 2.49 4.15
CA VAL A 107 6.09 1.33 3.51
C VAL A 107 5.62 1.24 2.07
N ASN A 108 6.56 1.11 1.14
CA ASN A 108 6.30 0.68 -0.23
C ASN A 108 7.01 -0.65 -0.45
N CYS A 109 6.26 -1.75 -0.36
CA CYS A 109 6.76 -3.09 -0.64
C CYS A 109 6.32 -3.49 -2.05
N SER A 110 7.21 -3.28 -3.04
CA SER A 110 6.97 -3.61 -4.45
C SER A 110 5.63 -3.08 -4.96
N GLY A 111 5.33 -1.79 -4.73
CA GLY A 111 4.10 -1.12 -5.16
C GLY A 111 2.86 -1.40 -4.29
N ILE A 112 2.98 -2.19 -3.22
CA ILE A 112 2.01 -2.19 -2.13
C ILE A 112 2.42 -1.08 -1.15
N VAL A 113 1.74 0.05 -1.23
CA VAL A 113 2.01 1.24 -0.41
C VAL A 113 1.02 1.31 0.75
N PHE A 114 1.52 1.42 1.97
CA PHE A 114 0.71 1.44 3.19
C PHE A 114 1.42 2.13 4.36
N ALA A 115 0.63 2.54 5.36
CA ALA A 115 1.15 3.01 6.64
C ALA A 115 1.09 1.85 7.66
N THR A 116 2.10 1.75 8.53
CA THR A 116 2.19 0.70 9.55
C THR A 116 2.94 1.19 10.80
N HIS A 117 3.12 0.30 11.78
CA HIS A 117 3.86 0.51 13.02
C HIS A 117 5.11 -0.38 13.08
N VAL A 118 6.15 0.06 13.81
CA VAL A 118 7.44 -0.65 13.86
C VAL A 118 7.29 -2.07 14.40
N ASP A 119 6.40 -2.26 15.38
CA ASP A 119 6.18 -3.55 16.04
C ASP A 119 5.67 -4.65 15.09
N ILE A 120 5.04 -4.27 13.98
CA ILE A 120 4.50 -5.20 12.98
C ILE A 120 5.23 -5.11 11.63
N LEU A 121 6.21 -4.22 11.49
CA LEU A 121 6.90 -3.96 10.22
C LEU A 121 7.54 -5.23 9.63
N ILE A 122 8.27 -6.00 10.45
CA ILE A 122 8.99 -7.19 9.98
C ILE A 122 7.99 -8.22 9.44
N GLU A 123 6.99 -8.55 10.25
CA GLU A 123 5.98 -9.57 9.91
C GLU A 123 5.23 -9.22 8.61
N GLU A 124 4.86 -7.95 8.44
CA GLU A 124 4.07 -7.51 7.29
C GLU A 124 4.90 -7.48 5.99
N VAL A 125 6.18 -7.10 6.07
CA VAL A 125 7.09 -7.15 4.92
C VAL A 125 7.38 -8.60 4.53
N GLU A 126 7.67 -9.47 5.49
CA GLU A 126 7.88 -10.90 5.21
C GLU A 126 6.63 -11.58 4.65
N TYR A 127 5.44 -11.21 5.14
CA TYR A 127 4.16 -11.66 4.57
C TYR A 127 4.05 -11.29 3.09
N LEU A 128 4.34 -10.03 2.73
CA LEU A 128 4.26 -9.58 1.34
C LEU A 128 5.30 -10.25 0.44
N TRP A 129 6.53 -10.44 0.93
CA TRP A 129 7.55 -11.18 0.20
C TRP A 129 7.12 -12.62 -0.08
N ASN A 130 6.58 -13.31 0.92
CA ASN A 130 6.09 -14.67 0.75
C ASN A 130 4.85 -14.75 -0.15
N LYS A 131 3.91 -13.82 -0.01
CA LYS A 131 2.66 -13.76 -0.80
C LYS A 131 2.92 -13.59 -2.29
N TYR A 132 3.91 -12.76 -2.64
CA TYR A 132 4.24 -12.45 -4.03
C TYR A 132 5.54 -13.10 -4.51
N ARG A 133 5.95 -14.19 -3.85
CA ARG A 133 7.11 -15.00 -4.26
C ARG A 133 6.92 -15.55 -5.68
N ASN A 134 8.00 -15.66 -6.44
CA ASN A 134 8.00 -16.08 -7.85
C ASN A 134 7.21 -15.14 -8.78
N THR A 135 7.06 -13.88 -8.41
CA THR A 135 6.52 -12.84 -9.29
C THR A 135 7.57 -11.77 -9.54
N ARG A 136 7.27 -10.81 -10.41
CA ARG A 136 8.13 -9.65 -10.64
C ARG A 136 8.33 -8.77 -9.41
N ALA A 137 7.56 -8.95 -8.34
CA ALA A 137 7.73 -8.22 -7.09
C ALA A 137 9.14 -8.38 -6.49
N GLU A 138 9.80 -9.51 -6.71
CA GLU A 138 11.15 -9.81 -6.20
C GLU A 138 12.25 -8.93 -6.83
N GLU A 139 11.97 -8.33 -8.00
CA GLU A 139 12.90 -7.42 -8.70
C GLU A 139 12.97 -6.04 -8.03
N TYR A 140 12.05 -5.72 -7.12
CA TYR A 140 11.88 -4.39 -6.55
C TYR A 140 12.13 -4.39 -5.04
N PRO A 141 12.81 -3.37 -4.50
CA PRO A 141 13.07 -3.27 -3.08
C PRO A 141 11.83 -2.84 -2.30
N THR A 142 11.81 -3.18 -1.01
CA THR A 142 10.95 -2.55 -0.01
C THR A 142 11.56 -1.22 0.42
N ILE A 143 10.74 -0.17 0.42
CA ILE A 143 11.11 1.17 0.90
C ILE A 143 10.37 1.42 2.21
N VAL A 144 11.10 1.92 3.22
CA VAL A 144 10.56 2.31 4.52
C VAL A 144 10.88 3.78 4.76
N GLU A 145 9.85 4.60 5.01
CA GLU A 145 9.92 6.06 5.13
C GLU A 145 9.34 6.53 6.47
N ILE A 146 10.02 7.48 7.12
CA ILE A 146 9.60 8.10 8.39
C ILE A 146 9.68 9.63 8.24
N GLY A 147 8.76 10.36 8.88
CA GLY A 147 8.85 11.82 8.99
C GLY A 147 8.74 12.55 7.65
N ASN A 148 7.84 12.12 6.76
CA ASN A 148 7.69 12.69 5.42
C ASN A 148 8.99 12.65 4.58
N ASN A 149 9.66 11.50 4.55
CA ASN A 149 10.92 11.23 3.85
C ASN A 149 12.18 11.82 4.51
N GLU A 150 12.12 12.19 5.78
CA GLU A 150 13.32 12.53 6.55
C GLU A 150 14.27 11.33 6.63
N TYR A 151 13.71 10.16 6.93
CA TYR A 151 14.43 8.89 6.91
C TYR A 151 13.86 8.00 5.81
N ARG A 152 14.74 7.43 4.99
CA ARG A 152 14.37 6.55 3.90
C ARG A 152 15.32 5.37 3.79
N TYR A 153 14.80 4.17 3.99
CA TYR A 153 15.54 2.92 3.92
C TYR A 153 15.14 2.13 2.68
N VAL A 154 16.12 1.49 2.05
CA VAL A 154 15.92 0.58 0.91
C VAL A 154 16.36 -0.81 1.34
N ILE A 155 15.47 -1.79 1.19
CA ILE A 155 15.67 -3.18 1.60
C ILE A 155 15.41 -4.05 0.36
N ASN A 156 16.43 -4.75 -0.14
CA ASN A 156 16.23 -5.65 -1.26
C ASN A 156 15.35 -6.83 -0.84
N TYR A 157 14.61 -7.40 -1.81
CA TYR A 157 13.78 -8.58 -1.56
C TYR A 157 14.60 -9.70 -0.90
N GLY A 158 14.05 -10.26 0.19
CA GLY A 158 14.67 -11.36 0.92
C GLY A 158 15.86 -10.97 1.81
N ASP A 159 16.25 -9.68 1.88
CA ASP A 159 17.29 -9.21 2.80
C ASP A 159 16.72 -9.03 4.22
N VAL A 160 16.48 -10.17 4.87
CA VAL A 160 15.94 -10.25 6.23
C VAL A 160 16.86 -9.54 7.22
N SER A 161 18.17 -9.72 7.11
CA SER A 161 19.14 -9.06 8.01
C SER A 161 19.02 -7.53 7.95
N LYS A 162 18.88 -6.96 6.74
CA LYS A 162 18.66 -5.52 6.58
C LYS A 162 17.30 -5.09 7.11
N LEU A 163 16.24 -5.87 6.90
CA LEU A 163 14.91 -5.59 7.44
C LEU A 163 14.92 -5.46 8.97
N TYR A 164 15.57 -6.40 9.67
CA TYR A 164 15.73 -6.35 11.13
C TYR A 164 16.55 -5.14 11.59
N SER A 165 17.65 -4.82 10.91
CA SER A 165 18.45 -3.63 11.20
C SER A 165 17.62 -2.34 11.03
N VAL A 166 16.82 -2.25 9.96
CA VAL A 166 15.95 -1.10 9.71
C VAL A 166 14.89 -0.99 10.80
N ALA A 167 14.23 -2.09 11.19
CA ALA A 167 13.24 -2.07 12.26
C ALA A 167 13.82 -1.59 13.61
N GLN A 168 15.06 -1.98 13.94
CA GLN A 168 15.75 -1.48 15.14
C GLN A 168 16.02 0.03 15.07
N ASP A 169 16.46 0.54 13.91
CA ASP A 169 16.73 1.96 13.73
C ASP A 169 15.46 2.79 13.76
N VAL A 170 14.40 2.33 13.08
CA VAL A 170 13.06 2.91 13.13
C VAL A 170 12.55 3.00 14.57
N SER A 171 12.71 1.94 15.36
CA SER A 171 12.31 1.92 16.78
C SER A 171 13.06 2.98 17.59
N LYS A 172 14.38 3.14 17.37
CA LYS A 172 15.16 4.19 18.04
C LYS A 172 14.68 5.59 17.64
N ILE A 173 14.43 5.83 16.36
CA ILE A 173 13.92 7.11 15.84
C ILE A 173 12.57 7.44 16.48
N MET A 174 11.62 6.50 16.44
CA MET A 174 10.27 6.70 16.99
C MET A 174 10.28 6.92 18.51
N SER A 175 11.21 6.29 19.24
CA SER A 175 11.37 6.51 20.68
C SER A 175 12.09 7.82 21.07
N GLY A 176 12.45 8.67 20.09
CA GLY A 176 13.20 9.91 20.33
C GLY A 176 14.65 9.70 20.75
N LYS A 177 15.19 8.49 20.56
CA LYS A 177 16.58 8.13 20.93
C LYS A 177 17.61 8.45 19.83
N VAL A 178 17.16 8.99 18.70
CA VAL A 178 18.01 9.51 17.63
C VAL A 178 17.68 10.99 17.50
N THR A 179 18.63 11.85 17.90
CA THR A 179 18.63 13.27 17.53
C THR A 179 19.55 13.43 16.33
N ALA A 180 19.07 14.15 15.30
CA ALA A 180 19.81 14.49 14.08
C ALA A 180 21.17 15.14 14.36
#